data_AF-E1ZUR3-F1
#
_entry.id   AF-E1ZUR3-F1
#
_cell.length_a   1.000
_cell.length_b   1.000
_cell.length_c   1.000
_cell.angle_alpha   90.00
_cell.angle_beta   90.00
_cell.angle_gamma   90.00
#
_symmetry.space_group_name_H-M   'P 1'
#
loop_
_entity.id
_entity.type
_entity.pdbx_description
1 polymer ?
#
loop_
_entity_poly.entity_id
_entity_poly.type
_entity_poly.pdbx_seq_one_letter_code
_entity_poly.pdbx_strand_id
1 'polypeptide(L)'
;MKGPLGVCVQQHVPGSGGFASAAVAKGDGDGLLQQLERVYQAKSNARKLELRMQLSQLKMGATEPLTKYVSRAKEIQAQLRAAGQDVADTEIAWSVMSGLPSAYATMATVITATTDGDLSLDDILPKLLTVMGPNPRCTN
;
A
#
# COMPACT_ATOMS: atom_id res chain seq x y z
N MET A 1 3.51 44.40 -46.00
CA MET A 1 2.47 43.37 -46.08
C MET A 1 2.44 42.64 -44.74
N LYS A 2 1.24 42.56 -44.14
CA LYS A 2 0.77 41.65 -43.07
C LYS A 2 1.80 40.86 -42.24
N GLY A 3 1.84 41.17 -40.94
CA GLY A 3 1.19 40.37 -39.89
C GLY A 3 1.76 38.96 -39.58
N PRO A 4 2.20 38.70 -38.33
CA PRO A 4 2.66 37.41 -37.84
C PRO A 4 1.49 36.53 -37.34
N LEU A 5 1.73 35.24 -37.03
CA LEU A 5 0.97 34.33 -36.16
C LEU A 5 1.58 32.93 -36.38
N GLY A 6 2.27 32.30 -35.44
CA GLY A 6 1.80 31.71 -34.17
C GLY A 6 2.46 30.32 -34.05
N VAL A 7 2.57 29.61 -32.93
CA VAL A 7 2.10 29.77 -31.57
C VAL A 7 3.04 28.92 -30.68
N CYS A 8 3.24 29.43 -29.47
CA CYS A 8 3.67 28.83 -28.20
C CYS A 8 3.74 27.29 -28.07
N VAL A 9 4.74 26.80 -27.35
CA VAL A 9 4.63 26.29 -25.96
C VAL A 9 6.06 25.95 -25.52
N GLN A 10 6.67 26.80 -24.69
CA GLN A 10 7.76 26.38 -23.83
C GLN A 10 7.30 26.61 -22.41
N GLN A 11 7.13 25.51 -21.69
CA GLN A 11 6.64 25.46 -20.33
C GLN A 11 7.55 26.30 -19.43
N HIS A 12 6.94 27.32 -18.84
CA HIS A 12 7.46 28.05 -17.71
C HIS A 12 7.09 27.27 -16.46
N VAL A 13 8.08 26.68 -15.78
CA VAL A 13 7.95 26.30 -14.37
C VAL A 13 8.73 27.33 -13.58
N PRO A 14 8.07 28.32 -12.96
CA PRO A 14 8.75 29.22 -12.04
C PRO A 14 8.88 28.55 -10.67
N GLY A 15 10.08 28.71 -10.11
CA GLY A 15 10.21 28.86 -8.67
C GLY A 15 10.33 27.57 -7.89
N SER A 16 11.58 27.15 -7.70
CA SER A 16 12.06 26.65 -6.41
C SER A 16 11.73 27.68 -5.31
N GLY A 17 10.46 27.72 -4.90
CA GLY A 17 9.96 28.51 -3.79
C GLY A 17 10.40 27.86 -2.48
N GLY A 18 11.16 28.61 -1.70
CA GLY A 18 11.85 28.15 -0.52
C GLY A 18 10.97 27.41 0.49
N PHE A 19 11.63 26.51 1.21
CA PHE A 19 11.18 26.03 2.51
C PHE A 19 10.95 27.27 3.39
N ALA A 20 9.69 27.70 3.47
CA ALA A 20 9.31 28.85 4.26
C ALA A 20 9.72 28.60 5.71
N SER A 21 10.68 29.39 6.16
CA SER A 21 11.09 29.47 7.56
C SER A 21 9.85 29.73 8.40
N ALA A 22 9.55 28.80 9.32
CA ALA A 22 8.43 28.90 10.21
C ALA A 22 8.64 30.10 11.14
N ALA A 23 8.07 31.25 10.76
CA ALA A 23 7.91 32.37 11.66
C ALA A 23 6.99 31.92 12.80
N VAL A 24 7.58 31.74 13.98
CA VAL A 24 6.85 31.53 15.24
C VAL A 24 6.12 32.84 15.58
N ALA A 25 4.89 32.97 15.08
CA ALA A 25 4.00 34.03 15.50
C ALA A 25 3.51 33.74 16.93
N LYS A 26 3.73 34.73 17.80
CA LYS A 26 3.41 34.77 19.21
C LYS A 26 1.92 35.10 19.39
N GLY A 27 1.18 34.27 20.13
CA GLY A 27 -0.16 34.59 20.64
C GLY A 27 -1.23 33.52 20.35
N ASP A 28 -2.03 33.22 21.37
CA ASP A 28 -3.23 32.36 21.41
C ASP A 28 -2.98 30.83 21.51
N GLY A 29 -3.40 30.26 22.64
CA GLY A 29 -3.26 28.82 22.95
C GLY A 29 -3.92 27.89 21.92
N ASP A 30 -4.91 28.40 21.19
CA ASP A 30 -5.56 27.72 20.06
C ASP A 30 -4.65 27.59 18.82
N GLY A 31 -3.73 28.54 18.60
CA GLY A 31 -2.79 28.52 17.48
C GLY A 31 -1.75 27.41 17.58
N LEU A 32 -1.33 27.07 18.81
CA LEU A 32 -0.42 25.95 19.08
C LEU A 32 -1.09 24.61 18.81
N LEU A 33 -2.35 24.44 19.23
CA LEU A 33 -3.13 23.22 18.97
C LEU A 33 -3.33 23.02 17.47
N GLN A 34 -3.63 24.07 16.71
CA GLN A 34 -3.73 24.00 15.24
C GLN A 34 -2.40 23.67 14.56
N GLN A 35 -1.26 24.13 15.09
CA GLN A 35 0.06 23.75 14.59
C GLN A 35 0.39 22.30 14.92
N LEU A 36 0.11 21.84 16.14
CA LEU A 36 0.27 20.45 16.55
C LEU A 36 -0.61 19.53 15.70
N GLU A 37 -1.87 19.88 15.49
CA GLU A 37 -2.80 19.18 14.60
C GLU A 37 -2.22 19.09 13.19
N ARG A 38 -1.73 20.19 12.62
CA ARG A 38 -1.11 20.15 11.27
C ARG A 38 0.11 19.25 11.20
N VAL A 39 1.00 19.30 12.19
CA VAL A 39 2.19 18.43 12.23
C VAL A 39 1.79 16.97 12.44
N TYR A 40 0.80 16.71 13.30
CA TYR A 40 0.27 15.38 13.56
C TYR A 40 -0.43 14.79 12.34
N GLN A 41 -1.26 15.58 11.66
CA GLN A 41 -1.93 15.18 10.41
C GLN A 41 -0.91 14.99 9.28
N ALA A 42 0.12 15.85 9.17
CA ALA A 42 1.20 15.66 8.22
C ALA A 42 1.97 14.36 8.50
N LYS A 43 2.28 14.06 9.76
CA LYS A 43 2.92 12.80 10.18
C LYS A 43 2.02 11.59 9.90
N SER A 44 0.71 11.71 10.15
CA SER A 44 -0.29 10.68 9.84
C SER A 44 -0.38 10.42 8.34
N ASN A 45 -0.41 11.47 7.52
CA ASN A 45 -0.43 11.34 6.06
C ASN A 45 0.88 10.78 5.50
N ALA A 46 2.03 11.20 6.03
CA ALA A 46 3.32 10.59 5.70
C ALA A 46 3.35 9.09 6.04
N ARG A 47 2.82 8.72 7.22
CA ARG A 47 2.72 7.32 7.64
C ARG A 47 1.77 6.51 6.75
N LYS A 48 0.62 7.07 6.37
CA LYS A 48 -0.31 6.44 5.41
C LYS A 48 0.36 6.19 4.07
N LEU A 49 1.08 7.18 3.54
CA LEU A 49 1.81 7.05 2.28
C LEU A 49 2.90 5.98 2.37
N GLU A 50 3.66 5.96 3.45
CA GLU A 50 4.68 4.93 3.71
C GLU A 50 4.07 3.52 3.69
N LEU A 51 2.97 3.31 4.41
CA LEU A 51 2.27 2.01 4.46
C LEU A 51 1.72 1.60 3.09
N ARG A 52 1.19 2.53 2.30
CA ARG A 52 0.73 2.29 0.93
C ARG A 52 1.89 1.88 0.01
N MET A 53 3.05 2.50 0.17
CA MET A 53 4.26 2.12 -0.55
C MET A 53 4.78 0.74 -0.12
N GLN A 54 4.71 0.41 1.17
CA GLN A 54 5.08 -0.92 1.67
C GLN A 54 4.15 -2.00 1.12
N LEU A 55 2.84 -1.72 1.03
CA LEU A 55 1.85 -2.61 0.45
C LEU A 55 2.08 -2.84 -1.05
N SER A 56 2.40 -1.79 -1.81
CA SER A 56 2.65 -1.93 -3.27
C SER A 56 3.97 -2.62 -3.59
N GLN A 57 4.95 -2.51 -2.70
CA GLN A 57 6.25 -3.19 -2.80
C GLN A 57 6.24 -4.56 -2.11
N LEU A 58 5.12 -4.96 -1.51
CA LEU A 58 4.99 -6.20 -0.78
C LEU A 58 5.17 -7.37 -1.76
N LYS A 59 6.30 -8.06 -1.62
CA LYS A 59 6.61 -9.29 -2.35
C LYS A 59 7.11 -10.34 -1.38
N MET A 60 6.80 -11.58 -1.70
CA MET A 60 7.26 -12.73 -0.94
C MET A 60 8.76 -12.92 -1.20
N GLY A 61 9.55 -13.04 -0.14
CA GLY A 61 10.96 -13.39 -0.27
C GLY A 61 11.13 -14.83 -0.79
N ALA A 62 12.20 -15.10 -1.54
CA ALA A 62 12.44 -16.43 -2.13
C ALA A 62 12.51 -17.57 -1.11
N THR A 63 12.98 -17.29 0.11
CA THR A 63 13.12 -18.25 1.22
C THR A 63 12.14 -17.96 2.36
N GLU A 64 11.21 -17.03 2.18
CA GLU A 64 10.27 -16.65 3.21
C GLU A 64 9.09 -17.63 3.25
N PRO A 65 8.68 -18.14 4.42
CA PRO A 65 7.49 -18.97 4.51
C PRO A 65 6.24 -18.11 4.27
N LEU A 66 5.25 -18.67 3.58
CA LEU A 66 4.03 -17.98 3.18
C LEU A 66 3.28 -17.36 4.39
N THR A 67 3.28 -18.04 5.53
CA THR A 67 2.65 -17.54 6.77
C THR A 67 3.26 -16.23 7.26
N LYS A 68 4.59 -16.07 7.15
CA LYS A 68 5.27 -14.80 7.50
C LYS A 68 4.91 -13.71 6.51
N TYR A 69 4.89 -14.03 5.21
CA TYR A 69 4.50 -13.10 4.17
C TYR A 69 3.08 -12.54 4.39
N VAL A 70 2.11 -13.42 4.65
CA VAL A 70 0.72 -13.02 4.94
C VAL A 70 0.62 -12.25 6.26
N SER A 71 1.41 -12.61 7.27
CA SER A 71 1.44 -11.86 8.54
C SER A 71 1.91 -10.41 8.32
N ARG A 72 2.94 -10.18 7.49
CA ARG A 72 3.39 -8.81 7.12
C ARG A 72 2.28 -8.03 6.43
N ALA A 73 1.52 -8.66 5.54
CA ALA A 73 0.38 -8.03 4.88
C ALA A 73 -0.71 -7.59 5.88
N LYS A 74 -1.09 -8.48 6.80
CA LYS A 74 -2.08 -8.20 7.86
C LYS A 74 -1.59 -7.09 8.79
N GLU A 75 -0.29 -7.03 9.08
CA GLU A 75 0.29 -5.98 9.89
C GLU A 75 0.22 -4.61 9.21
N ILE A 76 0.49 -4.53 7.91
CA ILE A 76 0.31 -3.30 7.13
C ILE A 76 -1.16 -2.87 7.12
N GLN A 77 -2.08 -3.82 6.91
CA GLN A 77 -3.52 -3.55 6.95
C GLN A 77 -3.97 -2.99 8.32
N ALA A 78 -3.52 -3.60 9.41
CA ALA A 78 -3.81 -3.14 10.77
C ALA A 78 -3.28 -1.73 11.00
N GLN A 79 -2.09 -1.42 10.51
CA GLN A 79 -1.51 -0.07 10.60
C GLN A 79 -2.26 0.96 9.75
N LEU A 80 -2.75 0.59 8.57
CA LEU A 80 -3.59 1.45 7.73
C LEU A 80 -4.94 1.75 8.41
N ARG A 81 -5.56 0.73 9.01
CA ARG A 81 -6.79 0.87 9.81
C ARG A 81 -6.56 1.75 11.04
N ALA A 82 -5.45 1.57 11.75
CA ALA A 82 -5.07 2.43 12.87
C ALA A 82 -4.82 3.89 12.44
N ALA A 83 -4.37 4.12 11.20
CA ALA A 83 -4.24 5.46 10.63
C ALA A 83 -5.58 6.07 10.17
N GLY A 84 -6.70 5.35 10.33
CA GLY A 84 -8.04 5.79 9.93
C GLY A 84 -8.34 5.59 8.45
N GLN A 85 -7.62 4.70 7.75
CA GLN A 85 -8.04 4.22 6.43
C GLN A 85 -8.79 2.91 6.59
N ASP A 86 -10.04 2.87 6.11
CA ASP A 86 -10.73 1.60 5.94
C ASP A 86 -10.12 0.86 4.74
N VAL A 87 -9.53 -0.30 5.00
CA VAL A 87 -8.93 -1.16 3.97
C VAL A 87 -9.71 -2.47 4.00
N ALA A 88 -10.38 -2.77 2.89
CA ALA A 88 -11.12 -4.01 2.75
C ALA A 88 -10.16 -5.22 2.74
N ASP A 89 -10.60 -6.35 3.30
CA ASP A 89 -9.79 -7.58 3.28
C ASP A 89 -9.53 -8.07 1.85
N THR A 90 -10.44 -7.76 0.92
CA THR A 90 -10.31 -8.00 -0.52
C THR A 90 -9.14 -7.26 -1.15
N GLU A 91 -8.96 -5.96 -0.84
CA GLU A 91 -7.85 -5.16 -1.38
C GLU A 91 -6.49 -5.76 -0.96
N ILE A 92 -6.39 -6.20 0.29
CA ILE A 92 -5.19 -6.83 0.82
C ILE A 92 -4.98 -8.21 0.21
N ALA A 93 -6.03 -9.01 0.06
CA ALA A 93 -5.97 -10.29 -0.61
C ALA A 93 -5.40 -10.16 -2.03
N TRP A 94 -5.89 -9.21 -2.82
CA TRP A 94 -5.38 -8.94 -4.17
C TRP A 94 -3.92 -8.49 -4.18
N SER A 95 -3.53 -7.62 -3.26
CA SER A 95 -2.13 -7.20 -3.09
C SER A 95 -1.21 -8.40 -2.80
N VAL A 96 -1.59 -9.24 -1.85
CA VAL A 96 -0.85 -10.46 -1.49
C VAL A 96 -0.73 -11.40 -2.69
N MET A 97 -1.83 -11.61 -3.43
CA MET A 97 -1.86 -12.40 -4.66
C MET A 97 -0.92 -11.87 -5.75
N SER A 98 -0.83 -10.55 -5.92
CA SER A 98 0.09 -9.93 -6.89
C SER A 98 1.57 -10.05 -6.51
N GLY A 99 1.86 -10.16 -5.22
CA GLY A 99 3.23 -10.24 -4.69
C GLY A 99 3.76 -11.67 -4.53
N LEU A 100 2.95 -12.68 -4.88
CA LEU A 100 3.34 -14.08 -4.85
C LEU A 100 4.31 -14.43 -6.00
N PRO A 101 5.30 -15.31 -5.77
CA PRO A 101 6.20 -15.77 -6.82
C PRO A 101 5.46 -16.66 -7.82
N SER A 102 6.00 -16.80 -9.03
CA SER A 102 5.41 -17.59 -10.13
C SER A 102 5.15 -19.06 -9.77
N ALA A 103 5.87 -19.62 -8.78
CA ALA A 103 5.62 -20.95 -8.24
C ALA A 103 4.17 -21.15 -7.75
N TYR A 104 3.51 -20.08 -7.33
CA TYR A 104 2.13 -20.09 -6.85
C TYR A 104 1.13 -19.57 -7.89
N ALA A 105 1.57 -19.20 -9.10
CA ALA A 105 0.72 -18.59 -10.13
C ALA A 105 -0.47 -19.48 -10.50
N THR A 106 -0.25 -20.80 -10.63
CA THR A 106 -1.33 -21.77 -10.92
C THR A 106 -2.39 -21.77 -9.82
N MET A 107 -1.98 -21.71 -8.55
CA MET A 107 -2.92 -21.68 -7.43
C MET A 107 -3.65 -20.34 -7.34
N ALA A 108 -2.96 -19.24 -7.61
CA ALA A 108 -3.59 -17.92 -7.71
C ALA A 108 -4.70 -17.94 -8.77
N THR A 109 -4.44 -18.50 -9.96
CA THR A 109 -5.46 -18.64 -11.02
C THR A 109 -6.65 -19.51 -10.57
N VAL A 110 -6.40 -20.66 -9.94
CA VAL A 110 -7.47 -21.52 -9.43
C VAL A 110 -8.33 -20.80 -8.40
N ILE A 111 -7.71 -20.07 -7.48
CA ILE A 111 -8.41 -19.30 -6.43
C ILE A 111 -9.25 -18.19 -7.07
N THR A 112 -8.70 -17.43 -8.03
CA THR A 112 -9.47 -16.39 -8.74
C THR A 112 -10.60 -16.95 -9.59
N ALA A 113 -10.45 -18.16 -10.14
CA ALA A 113 -11.45 -18.77 -11.01
C ALA A 113 -12.57 -19.48 -10.22
N THR A 114 -12.33 -19.81 -8.95
CA THR A 114 -13.28 -20.52 -8.09
C THR A 114 -13.95 -19.62 -7.06
N THR A 115 -13.52 -18.36 -6.95
CA THR A 115 -14.05 -17.41 -5.98
C THR A 115 -14.73 -16.27 -6.72
N ASP A 116 -16.06 -16.30 -6.79
CA ASP A 116 -16.89 -15.27 -7.42
C ASP A 116 -17.29 -14.13 -6.43
N GLY A 117 -16.65 -14.06 -5.25
CA GLY A 117 -17.05 -13.16 -4.14
C GLY A 117 -15.89 -12.50 -3.39
N ASP A 118 -16.17 -11.95 -2.19
CA ASP A 118 -15.19 -11.28 -1.35
C ASP A 118 -14.07 -12.24 -0.91
N LEU A 119 -12.90 -12.08 -1.50
CA LEU A 119 -11.67 -12.81 -1.18
C LEU A 119 -11.04 -12.28 0.12
N SER A 120 -10.92 -13.12 1.15
CA SER A 120 -10.16 -12.81 2.36
C SER A 120 -8.85 -13.61 2.44
N LEU A 121 -7.85 -13.06 3.12
CA LEU A 121 -6.58 -13.74 3.37
C LEU A 121 -6.77 -15.08 4.10
N ASP A 122 -7.78 -15.18 4.96
CA ASP A 122 -8.07 -16.39 5.73
C ASP A 122 -8.65 -17.53 4.86
N ASP A 123 -9.26 -17.21 3.71
CA ASP A 123 -9.72 -18.21 2.74
C ASP A 123 -8.61 -18.64 1.77
N ILE A 124 -7.72 -17.70 1.41
CA ILE A 124 -6.64 -17.92 0.45
C ILE A 124 -5.49 -18.70 1.10
N LEU A 125 -5.12 -18.36 2.34
CA LEU A 125 -3.99 -18.96 3.04
C LEU A 125 -4.07 -20.50 3.13
N PRO A 126 -5.17 -21.13 3.60
CA PRO A 126 -5.24 -22.59 3.69
C PRO A 126 -5.15 -23.27 2.31
N LYS A 127 -5.71 -22.66 1.26
CA LYS A 127 -5.63 -23.17 -0.11
C LYS A 127 -4.19 -23.14 -0.63
N LEU A 128 -3.45 -22.06 -0.34
CA LEU A 128 -2.04 -21.94 -0.71
C LEU A 128 -1.13 -22.85 0.13
N LEU A 129 -1.43 -23.07 1.41
CA LEU A 129 -0.64 -23.98 2.25
C LEU A 129 -0.82 -25.45 1.85
N THR A 130 -1.98 -25.82 1.31
CA THR A 130 -2.26 -27.20 0.87
C THR A 130 -1.28 -27.67 -0.23
N VAL A 131 -0.74 -26.76 -1.05
CA VAL A 131 0.24 -27.12 -2.09
C VAL A 131 1.62 -27.46 -1.53
N MET A 132 1.96 -26.92 -0.35
CA MET A 132 3.24 -27.12 0.35
C MET A 132 3.10 -28.06 1.56
N GLY A 133 1.89 -28.48 1.90
CA GLY A 133 1.65 -29.50 2.92
C GLY A 133 2.32 -30.83 2.54
N PRO A 134 2.74 -31.64 3.53
CA PRO A 134 3.33 -32.95 3.25
C PRO A 134 2.39 -33.74 2.34
N ASN A 135 2.88 -34.02 1.14
CA ASN A 135 2.15 -34.74 0.11
C ASN A 135 1.66 -36.08 0.68
N PRO A 136 0.34 -36.32 0.83
CA PRO A 136 -0.17 -37.59 1.36
C PRO A 136 0.07 -38.76 0.39
N ARG A 137 0.68 -38.51 -0.78
CA ARG A 137 1.07 -39.56 -1.73
C ARG A 137 2.43 -40.19 -1.42
N CYS A 138 3.11 -39.77 -0.35
CA CYS A 138 4.36 -40.37 0.10
C CYS A 138 4.30 -40.74 1.59
N THR A 139 3.43 -41.68 1.95
CA THR A 139 3.60 -42.50 3.15
C THR A 139 3.71 -43.95 2.70
N ASN A 140 4.80 -44.62 3.13
CA ASN A 140 5.21 -45.99 2.79
C ASN A 140 4.06 -47.00 2.68
#